data_AF-A0A522WZ35-F1
#
_entry.id   AF-A0A522WZ35-F1
#
_cell.length_a   1.000
_cell.length_b   1.000
_cell.length_c   1.000
_cell.angle_alpha   90.00
_cell.angle_beta   90.00
_cell.angle_gamma   90.00
#
_symmetry.space_group_name_H-M   'P 1'
#
loop_
_entity.id
_entity.type
_entity.pdbx_description
1 polymer ?
#
loop_
_entity_poly.entity_id
_entity_poly.type
_entity_poly.pdbx_seq_one_letter_code
_entity_poly.pdbx_strand_id
1 'polypeptide(L)'
;MSERFTATVQAEILSHELASALSMRPVRGSRYRVTVEEVEETDEEKRAALRSAIQKGRDEIAAGHYLDGEAAFAELAAKHFPNRQR
;
A
#
# COMPACT_ATOMS: atom_id res chain seq x y z
N MET A 1 -6.37 -11.85 20.73
CA MET A 1 -6.43 -10.48 21.27
C MET A 1 -5.31 -9.72 20.56
N SER A 2 -5.67 -8.79 19.68
CA SER A 2 -4.72 -7.99 18.92
C SER A 2 -3.71 -7.31 19.83
N GLU A 3 -2.41 -7.45 19.54
CA GLU A 3 -1.39 -6.76 20.31
C GLU A 3 -1.48 -5.25 20.04
N ARG A 4 -1.60 -4.47 21.12
CA ARG A 4 -1.67 -3.01 21.05
C ARG A 4 -0.29 -2.45 21.36
N PHE A 5 0.34 -1.84 20.36
CA PHE A 5 1.63 -1.19 20.52
C PHE A 5 1.45 0.33 20.62
N THR A 6 2.07 0.97 21.61
CA THR A 6 2.03 2.43 21.77
C THR A 6 3.44 2.99 21.81
N ALA A 7 3.71 3.96 20.94
CA ALA A 7 5.00 4.64 20.87
C ALA A 7 4.83 6.16 20.83
N THR A 8 5.88 6.86 21.21
CA THR A 8 5.98 8.31 21.01
C THR A 8 6.80 8.57 19.75
N VAL A 9 6.22 9.28 18.78
CA VAL A 9 6.87 9.63 17.51
C VAL A 9 6.93 11.15 17.35
N GLN A 10 7.81 11.63 16.49
CA GLN A 10 7.84 13.03 16.11
C GLN A 10 6.80 13.32 15.02
N ALA A 11 6.33 14.57 14.96
CA ALA A 11 5.37 15.06 13.98
C ALA A 11 5.73 14.69 12.53
N GLU A 12 7.03 14.74 12.22
CA GLU A 12 7.61 14.50 10.91
C GLU A 12 7.50 13.04 10.44
N ILE A 13 7.27 12.11 11.37
CA ILE A 13 7.15 10.67 11.10
C ILE A 13 5.69 10.30 10.79
N LEU A 14 4.73 11.17 11.13
CA LEU A 14 3.32 10.93 10.83
C LEU A 14 3.08 10.92 9.33
N SER A 15 2.34 9.91 8.84
CA SER A 15 1.84 9.92 7.47
C SER A 15 0.92 11.12 7.24
N HIS A 16 0.77 11.53 5.98
CA HIS A 16 -0.14 12.62 5.61
C HIS A 16 -1.56 12.37 6.11
N GLU A 17 -2.02 11.12 6.02
CA GLU A 17 -3.36 10.69 6.41
C GLU A 17 -3.60 10.87 7.91
N LEU A 18 -2.67 10.39 8.75
CA LEU A 18 -2.74 10.59 10.21
C LEU A 18 -2.63 12.07 10.58
N ALA A 19 -1.76 12.83 9.90
CA ALA A 19 -1.61 14.26 10.14
C ALA A 19 -2.88 15.06 9.79
N SER A 20 -3.61 14.65 8.76
CA SER A 20 -4.89 15.28 8.35
C SER A 20 -6.07 14.95 9.27
N ALA A 21 -6.01 13.82 9.98
CA ALA A 21 -7.05 13.41 10.91
C ALA A 21 -6.99 14.15 12.26
N LEU A 22 -5.88 14.82 12.56
CA LEU A 22 -5.70 15.59 13.80
C LEU A 22 -6.43 16.93 13.71
N SER A 23 -7.15 17.29 14.78
CA SER A 23 -7.87 18.58 14.88
C SER A 23 -6.95 19.79 14.74
N MET A 24 -5.66 19.62 15.03
CA MET A 24 -4.63 20.62 14.80
C MET A 24 -3.54 20.04 13.91
N ARG A 25 -3.08 20.84 12.94
CA ARG A 25 -1.94 20.44 12.10
C ARG A 25 -0.70 20.19 12.97
N PRO A 26 0.03 19.08 12.72
CA PRO A 26 1.26 18.82 13.43
C PRO A 26 2.28 19.93 13.24
N VAL A 27 2.75 20.49 14.36
CA VAL A 27 3.84 21.46 14.34
C VAL A 27 5.16 20.70 14.38
N ARG A 28 6.12 21.09 13.52
CA ARG A 28 7.46 20.48 13.50
C ARG A 28 8.09 20.44 14.89
N GLY A 29 8.74 19.34 15.22
CA GLY A 29 9.34 19.07 16.54
C GLY A 29 8.35 18.66 17.63
N SER A 30 7.03 18.69 17.37
CA SER A 30 6.04 18.20 18.33
C SER A 30 6.09 16.68 18.43
N ARG A 31 5.71 16.16 19.60
CA ARG A 31 5.67 14.72 19.87
C ARG A 31 4.23 14.25 19.97
N TYR A 32 3.95 13.12 19.32
CA TYR A 32 2.65 12.49 19.32
C TYR A 32 2.76 11.09 19.90
N ARG A 33 1.75 10.70 20.68
CA ARG A 33 1.60 9.31 21.12
C ARG A 33 0.70 8.61 20.11
N VAL A 34 1.24 7.59 19.45
CA VAL A 34 0.52 6.80 18.46
C VAL A 34 0.32 5.40 19.02
N THR A 35 -0.91 4.93 18.92
CA THR A 35 -1.25 3.53 19.18
C THR A 35 -1.53 2.87 17.85
N VAL A 36 -0.88 1.74 17.61
CA VAL A 36 -1.16 0.83 16.50
C VAL A 36 -1.78 -0.44 17.09
N GLU A 37 -2.87 -0.87 16.48
CA GLU A 37 -3.55 -2.11 16.80
C GLU A 37 -3.57 -2.96 15.54
N GLU A 38 -3.12 -4.21 15.66
CA GLU A 38 -3.23 -5.16 14.55
C GLU A 38 -4.70 -5.57 14.40
N VAL A 39 -5.32 -5.15 13.31
CA VAL A 39 -6.67 -5.56 12.98
C VAL A 39 -6.56 -6.82 12.13
N GLU A 40 -6.99 -7.96 12.68
CA GLU A 40 -7.14 -9.17 11.87
C GLU A 40 -8.24 -8.93 10.85
N GLU A 41 -7.86 -8.86 9.57
CA GLU A 41 -8.83 -8.85 8.48
C GLU A 41 -9.66 -10.14 8.54
N THR A 42 -10.97 -9.96 8.62
CA THR A 42 -11.91 -11.07 8.58
C THR A 42 -11.84 -11.76 7.22
N ASP A 43 -12.19 -13.05 7.18
CA ASP A 43 -12.26 -13.79 5.91
C ASP A 43 -13.23 -13.14 4.91
N GLU A 44 -14.27 -12.45 5.38
CA GLU A 44 -15.22 -11.76 4.52
C GLU A 44 -14.63 -10.48 3.92
N GLU A 45 -13.84 -9.72 4.66
CA GLU A 45 -13.10 -8.56 4.14
C GLU A 45 -12.08 -8.99 3.08
N LYS A 46 -11.34 -10.08 3.33
CA LYS A 46 -10.41 -10.66 2.35
C LYS A 46 -11.12 -11.08 1.07
N ARG A 47 -12.28 -11.74 1.19
CA ARG A 47 -13.10 -12.11 0.02
C ARG A 47 -13.64 -10.89 -0.71
N ALA A 48 -14.06 -9.85 0.01
CA ALA A 48 -14.53 -8.60 -0.60
C ALA A 48 -13.40 -7.91 -1.37
N ALA A 49 -12.20 -7.81 -0.79
CA ALA A 49 -11.02 -7.27 -1.45
C ALA A 49 -10.64 -8.08 -2.70
N LEU A 50 -10.66 -9.42 -2.62
CA LEU A 50 -10.40 -10.29 -3.76
C LEU A 50 -11.42 -10.10 -4.88
N ARG A 51 -12.72 -10.04 -4.55
CA ARG A 51 -13.79 -9.77 -5.53
C ARG A 51 -13.59 -8.42 -6.21
N SER A 52 -13.24 -7.38 -5.45
CA SER A 52 -12.95 -6.05 -5.96
C SER A 52 -11.75 -6.05 -6.91
N ALA A 53 -10.65 -6.73 -6.54
CA ALA A 53 -9.47 -6.85 -7.37
C ALA A 53 -9.73 -7.59 -8.69
N ILE A 54 -10.51 -8.69 -8.64
CA ILE A 54 -10.93 -9.42 -9.84
C ILE A 54 -11.79 -8.54 -10.76
N GLN A 55 -12.74 -7.80 -10.19
CA GLN A 55 -13.60 -6.91 -10.98
C GLN A 55 -12.78 -5.80 -11.64
N LYS A 56 -11.86 -5.17 -10.89
CA LYS A 56 -10.94 -4.19 -11.45
C LYS A 56 -10.15 -4.75 -12.64
N GLY A 57 -9.59 -5.95 -12.51
CA GLY A 57 -8.88 -6.60 -13.62
C GLY A 57 -9.75 -6.86 -14.83
N ARG A 58 -11.03 -7.23 -14.64
CA ARG A 58 -12.00 -7.37 -15.74
C ARG A 58 -12.29 -6.04 -16.42
N ASP A 59 -12.44 -4.98 -15.65
CA ASP A 59 -12.70 -3.63 -16.16
C ASP A 59 -11.48 -3.11 -16.94
N GLU A 60 -10.27 -3.37 -16.47
CA GLU A 60 -9.02 -3.05 -17.18
C GLU A 60 -8.93 -3.79 -18.51
N ILE A 61 -9.23 -5.10 -18.55
CA ILE A 61 -9.28 -5.88 -19.80
C ILE A 61 -10.33 -5.31 -20.76
N ALA A 62 -11.54 -5.00 -20.26
CA ALA A 62 -12.62 -4.45 -21.08
C ALA A 62 -12.27 -3.06 -21.65
N ALA A 63 -11.51 -2.26 -20.91
CA ALA A 63 -10.98 -0.97 -21.35
C ALA A 63 -9.76 -1.09 -22.29
N GLY A 64 -9.28 -2.31 -22.56
CA GLY A 64 -8.10 -2.55 -23.38
C GLY A 64 -6.77 -2.27 -22.65
N HIS A 65 -6.81 -2.10 -21.33
CA HIS A 65 -5.64 -1.91 -20.48
C HIS A 65 -5.06 -3.28 -20.07
N TYR A 66 -4.37 -3.92 -21.00
CA TYR A 66 -3.61 -5.14 -20.73
C TYR A 66 -2.21 -5.05 -21.33
N LEU A 67 -1.28 -5.80 -20.76
CA LEU A 67 0.11 -5.86 -21.19
C LEU A 67 0.40 -7.27 -21.68
N ASP A 68 1.17 -7.38 -22.76
CA ASP A 68 1.76 -8.66 -23.15
C ASP A 68 2.84 -9.02 -22.11
N GLY A 69 2.66 -10.16 -21.45
CA GLY A 69 3.56 -10.63 -20.40
C GLY A 69 4.98 -10.88 -20.89
N GLU A 70 5.17 -11.35 -22.14
CA GLU A 70 6.50 -11.57 -22.71
C GLU A 70 7.21 -10.24 -22.97
N ALA A 71 6.49 -9.28 -23.55
CA ALA A 71 7.02 -7.94 -23.80
C ALA A 71 7.36 -7.19 -22.50
N ALA A 72 6.45 -7.23 -21.52
CA ALA A 72 6.66 -6.60 -20.22
C ALA A 72 7.84 -7.24 -19.46
N PHE A 73 7.97 -8.57 -19.52
CA PHE A 73 9.10 -9.26 -18.90
C PHE A 73 10.42 -8.93 -19.59
N ALA A 74 10.44 -8.87 -20.93
CA ALA A 74 11.62 -8.46 -21.70
C ALA A 74 12.06 -7.02 -21.35
N GLU A 75 11.12 -6.09 -21.23
CA GLU A 75 11.39 -4.70 -20.83
C GLU A 75 11.97 -4.62 -19.41
N LEU A 76 11.35 -5.31 -18.45
CA LEU A 76 11.84 -5.38 -17.07
C LEU A 76 13.22 -6.05 -16.97
N ALA A 77 13.44 -7.12 -17.72
CA ALA A 77 14.71 -7.81 -17.79
C ALA A 77 15.82 -6.92 -18.38
N ALA A 78 15.54 -6.19 -19.46
CA ALA A 78 16.47 -5.25 -20.05
C ALA A 78 16.82 -4.09 -19.08
N LYS A 79 15.82 -3.61 -18.33
CA LYS A 79 15.99 -2.50 -17.38
C LYS A 79 16.77 -2.90 -16.12
N HIS A 80 16.52 -4.09 -15.57
CA HIS A 80 17.05 -4.49 -14.27
C HIS A 80 18.18 -5.53 -14.35
N PHE A 81 18.29 -6.27 -15.44
CA PHE A 81 19.30 -7.32 -15.63
C PHE A 81 19.98 -7.22 -17.02
N PRO A 82 20.62 -6.08 -17.35
CA PRO A 82 21.19 -5.84 -18.68
C PRO A 82 22.32 -6.82 -19.07
N ASN A 83 22.89 -7.55 -18.11
CA ASN A 83 24.01 -8.47 -18.33
C ASN A 83 23.59 -9.94 -18.53
N ARG A 84 22.30 -10.26 -18.64
CA ARG A 84 21.81 -11.65 -18.72
C ARG A 84 22.02 -12.33 -20.10
N GLN A 85 22.56 -11.60 -21.08
CA GLN A 85 22.82 -12.07 -22.45
C GLN A 85 24.31 -12.41 -22.73
N ARG A 86 25.12 -12.70 -21.71
CA ARG A 86 26.46 -13.29 -21.90
C ARG A 86 26.48 -14.78 -21.60
#